data_AF-A0A6N9SI41-F1
#
_entry.id   AF-A0A6N9SI41-F1
#
_cell.length_a   1.000
_cell.length_b   1.000
_cell.length_c   1.000
_cell.angle_alpha   90.00
_cell.angle_beta   90.00
_cell.angle_gamma   90.00
#
_symmetry.space_group_name_H-M   'P 1'
#
loop_
_entity.id
_entity.type
_entity.pdbx_description
1 polymer ?
#
loop_
_entity_poly.entity_id
_entity_poly.type
_entity_poly.pdbx_seq_one_letter_code
_entity_poly.pdbx_strand_id
1 'polypeptide(L)' 'MSDTHHETNYPDDYNNRPWWGLPCTITPCFGARLVQEGNRLYYLADRAGIRGRFSDADAYHLDQAFP' A
#
# COMPACT_ATOMS: atom_id res chain seq x y z
N MET A 1 28.48 1.60 17.82
CA MET A 1 28.43 3.08 17.77
C MET A 1 27.83 3.44 16.42
N SER A 2 26.60 3.93 16.47
CA SER A 2 25.77 4.62 15.47
C SER A 2 26.11 4.48 13.98
N ASP A 3 25.44 3.56 13.29
CA ASP A 3 25.17 3.72 11.85
C ASP A 3 23.90 4.57 11.70
N THR A 4 24.11 5.82 11.30
CA THR A 4 23.08 6.80 11.04
C THR A 4 22.31 6.43 9.78
N HIS A 5 21.24 5.65 9.92
CA HIS A 5 20.25 5.50 8.86
C HIS A 5 19.62 6.86 8.59
N HIS A 6 19.86 7.37 7.39
CA HIS A 6 19.35 8.65 6.91
C HIS A 6 17.83 8.59 6.83
N GLU A 7 17.17 8.94 7.94
CA GLU A 7 15.73 9.20 8.01
C GLU A 7 15.45 10.37 7.06
N THR A 8 14.90 10.06 5.89
CA THR A 8 14.42 11.06 4.95
C THR A 8 13.17 11.68 5.54
N ASN A 9 13.40 12.72 6.33
CA ASN A 9 12.41 13.55 7.00
C ASN A 9 11.65 14.37 5.94
N TYR A 10 10.71 13.72 5.24
CA TYR A 10 9.65 14.39 4.49
C TYR A 10 8.53 14.72 5.49
N PRO A 11 8.15 15.99 5.67
CA PRO A 11 7.02 16.35 6.51
C PRO A 11 5.77 16.32 5.65
N ASP A 12 5.10 15.18 5.52
CA ASP A 12 3.86 15.10 4.76
C ASP A 12 2.81 14.23 5.44
N ASP A 13 1.97 14.85 6.28
CA ASP A 13 0.55 14.52 6.47
C ASP A 13 0.15 13.03 6.70
N TYR A 14 1.08 12.18 7.14
CA TYR A 14 0.90 10.73 7.22
C TYR A 14 0.16 10.26 8.48
N ASN A 15 0.01 11.15 9.47
CA ASN A 15 -0.55 10.79 10.77
C ASN A 15 -2.08 10.65 10.75
N ASN A 16 -2.76 11.25 9.76
CA ASN A 16 -4.23 11.17 9.67
C ASN A 16 -4.74 10.12 8.67
N ARG A 17 -3.88 9.62 7.76
CA ARG A 17 -4.26 8.58 6.79
C ARG A 17 -3.09 7.62 6.53
N PRO A 18 -2.84 6.67 7.44
CA PRO A 18 -1.71 5.76 7.31
C PRO A 18 -1.82 4.89 6.05
N TRP A 19 -0.68 4.64 5.40
CA TRP A 19 -0.59 3.65 4.34
C TRP A 19 -0.78 2.26 4.96
N TRP A 20 -1.82 1.56 4.50
CA TRP A 20 -2.21 0.28 5.08
C TRP A 20 -1.42 -0.90 4.50
N GLY A 21 -1.02 -0.82 3.24
CA GLY A 21 -0.27 -1.88 2.58
C GLY A 21 1.18 -1.99 3.04
N LEU A 22 1.88 -2.98 2.48
CA LEU A 22 3.33 -3.10 2.66
C LEU A 22 4.06 -1.87 2.09
N PRO A 23 5.20 -1.45 2.67
CA PRO A 23 6.02 -0.39 2.09
C PRO A 23 6.37 -0.68 0.63
N CYS A 24 6.12 0.29 -0.24
CA CYS A 24 6.31 0.18 -1.69
C CYS A 24 6.99 1.44 -2.21
N THR A 25 8.15 1.27 -2.85
CA THR A 25 8.94 2.36 -3.46
C THR A 25 8.62 2.56 -4.94
N ILE A 26 7.87 1.65 -5.55
CA ILE A 26 7.48 1.69 -6.97
C ILE A 26 6.17 2.48 -7.12
N THR A 27 6.00 3.19 -8.24
CA THR A 27 4.77 3.92 -8.60
C THR A 27 4.42 3.64 -10.07
N PRO A 28 3.17 3.25 -10.41
CA PRO A 28 2.01 3.09 -9.53
C PRO A 28 2.09 1.85 -8.61
N CYS A 29 1.44 1.90 -7.45
CA CYS A 29 1.42 0.77 -6.50
C CYS A 29 0.10 0.69 -5.73
N PHE A 30 -0.45 -0.52 -5.64
CA PHE A 30 -1.60 -0.85 -4.81
C PHE A 30 -1.13 -1.50 -3.51
N GLY A 31 -1.73 -1.12 -2.38
CA GLY A 31 -1.44 -1.72 -1.10
C GLY A 31 -2.67 -1.80 -0.22
N ALA A 32 -2.82 -2.94 0.45
CA ALA A 32 -3.93 -3.20 1.35
C ALA A 32 -3.46 -3.93 2.60
N ARG A 33 -4.16 -3.69 3.72
CA ARG A 33 -4.01 -4.49 4.94
C ARG A 33 -5.20 -5.45 5.05
N LEU A 34 -4.96 -6.71 4.70
CA LEU A 34 -5.97 -7.75 4.81
C LEU A 34 -6.18 -8.14 6.28
N VAL A 35 -7.42 -8.48 6.64
CA VAL A 35 -7.73 -9.05 7.96
C VAL A 35 -7.67 -10.56 7.86
N GLN A 36 -6.92 -11.19 8.75
CA GLN A 36 -6.79 -12.64 8.78
C GLN A 36 -7.64 -13.24 9.90
N GLU A 37 -8.48 -14.22 9.55
CA GLU A 37 -9.25 -15.04 10.49
C GLU A 37 -8.98 -16.52 10.19
N GLY A 38 -8.10 -17.14 10.98
CA GLY A 38 -7.58 -18.47 10.66
C GLY A 38 -6.89 -18.50 9.29
N ASN A 39 -7.42 -19.28 8.36
CA ASN A 39 -6.91 -19.43 6.98
C ASN A 39 -7.66 -18.57 5.96
N ARG A 40 -8.52 -17.65 6.40
CA ARG A 40 -9.27 -16.73 5.54
C ARG A 40 -8.64 -15.33 5.61
N LEU A 41 -8.59 -14.66 4.47
CA LEU A 41 -8.17 -13.27 4.34
C LEU A 41 -9.35 -12.44 3.83
N TYR A 42 -9.61 -11.32 4.47
CA TYR A 42 -10.66 -10.38 4.09
C TYR A 42 -10.06 -9.07 3.61
N TYR A 43 -10.50 -8.65 2.42
CA TYR A 43 -10.21 -7.34 1.87
C TYR A 43 -11.14 -6.29 2.46
N LEU A 44 -10.57 -5.13 2.82
CA LEU A 44 -11.27 -3.99 3.36
C LEU A 44 -10.85 -2.74 2.58
N ALA A 45 -11.77 -2.14 1.84
CA ALA A 45 -11.48 -1.01 0.96
C ALA A 45 -11.03 0.25 1.73
N ASP A 46 -11.50 0.43 2.97
CA ASP A 46 -11.06 1.50 3.88
C ASP A 46 -9.64 1.27 4.44
N ARG A 47 -9.11 0.05 4.29
CA ARG A 47 -7.74 -0.36 4.62
C ARG A 47 -6.89 -0.66 3.39
N ALA A 48 -7.22 -0.03 2.27
CA ALA A 48 -6.49 -0.13 1.01
C ALA A 48 -6.24 1.25 0.41
N GLY A 49 -5.24 1.34 -0.47
CA GLY A 49 -4.91 2.56 -1.17
C GLY A 49 -4.06 2.31 -2.41
N ILE A 50 -4.07 3.30 -3.31
CA ILE A 50 -3.21 3.33 -4.49
C ILE A 50 -2.32 4.57 -4.39
N ARG A 51 -1.02 4.40 -4.62
CA ARG A 51 -0.08 5.49 -4.88
C ARG A 51 0.13 5.61 -6.40
N GLY A 52 0.03 6.83 -6.91
CA GLY A 52 0.07 7.10 -8.35
C GLY A 52 -1.23 6.70 -9.06
N ARG A 53 -1.14 6.50 -10.38
CA ARG A 53 -2.27 6.10 -11.22
C ARG A 53 -1.84 4.95 -12.13
N PHE A 54 -2.55 3.84 -12.09
CA PHE A 54 -2.38 2.75 -13.03
C PHE A 54 -2.89 3.15 -14.42
N SER A 55 -2.26 2.60 -15.48
CA SER A 55 -2.85 2.64 -16.82
C SER A 55 -4.13 1.80 -16.85
N ASP A 56 -5.01 2.01 -17.83
CA ASP A 56 -6.26 1.23 -17.91
C ASP A 56 -5.98 -0.29 -18.08
N ALA A 57 -4.91 -0.64 -18.80
CA ALA A 57 -4.46 -2.02 -18.93
C ALA A 57 -3.94 -2.60 -17.60
N ASP A 58 -3.13 -1.84 -16.86
CA ASP A 58 -2.61 -2.31 -15.57
C ASP A 58 -3.71 -2.38 -14.50
N ALA A 59 -4.68 -1.47 -14.52
CA ALA A 59 -5.84 -1.51 -13.65
C ALA A 59 -6.70 -2.74 -13.95
N TYR A 60 -6.94 -3.04 -15.23
CA TYR A 60 -7.62 -4.26 -15.63
C TYR A 60 -6.87 -5.52 -15.16
N HIS A 61 -5.54 -5.55 -15.30
CA HIS A 61 -4.74 -6.67 -14.79
C HIS A 61 -4.81 -6.78 -13.26
N LEU A 62 -4.82 -5.66 -12.54
CA LEU A 62 -4.98 -5.64 -11.08
C LEU A 62 -6.32 -6.28 -10.67
N ASP A 63 -7.42 -5.87 -11.32
CA ASP A 63 -8.76 -6.38 -11.04
C ASP A 63 -8.90 -7.89 -11.36
N GLN A 64 -8.14 -8.41 -12.32
CA GLN A 64 -8.11 -9.85 -12.63
C GLN A 64 -7.22 -10.65 -11.66
N ALA A 65 -6.13 -10.04 -11.18
CA ALA A 65 -5.17 -10.71 -10.29
C ALA A 65 -5.64 -10.74 -8.83
N PHE A 66 -6.49 -9.79 -8.43
CA PHE A 66 -7.06 -9.69 -7.10
C PHE A 66 -8.56 -10.07 -7.11
N PRO A 67 -8.89 -11.36 -6.85
CA PRO A 67 -10.23 -11.91 -7.02
C PRO A 67 -11.25 -11.50 -5.95
#